data_AF-G0QWQ7-F1
#
_entry.id   AF-G0QWQ7-F1
#
_cell.length_a   1.000
_cell.length_b   1.000
_cell.length_c   1.000
_cell.angle_alpha   90.00
_cell.angle_beta   90.00
_cell.angle_gamma   90.00
#
_symmetry.space_group_name_H-M   'P 1'
#
loop_
_entity.id
_entity.type
_entity.pdbx_description
1 polymer ?
#
loop_
_entity_poly.entity_id
_entity_poly.type
_entity_poly.pdbx_seq_one_letter_code
_entity_poly.pdbx_strand_id
1 'polypeptide(L)'
;MHLLYMNFDNIDGKQARKTGNSSPLGLLFDHGVDSIIVILQGISLATALQYGSNYISLLIAVLGSFTFFSTTLEEVFFQYYYLNYIYIFFKYYTHIMYLPIINGAAEGCFGISLIFFFSALVDSSWWDQQIFDLEYRCILLILFGLAGLFNFIGIAIRIFQKEGIYTLGKALYNMNFYFFINLTIFFVFFFSPSQVYERQCLLLIYIYGLSFCKLVVKNTFIYIHVANVEFQQFRKSNFLILFAIFSNTFFGYINGQALVNEDIVIQISFILTLLSKIYIYIYIYYIYIYIYFDFLIQCSLFTSYIQFGNIILYCIRYQYFQSQMQFFQLIIYCIYIQIEHQQQIDENI
;
A
#
# COMPACT_ATOMS: atom_id res chain seq x y z
N MET A 1 12.29 -1.36 19.30
CA MET A 1 11.57 -0.40 18.43
C MET A 1 10.20 -0.91 18.00
N HIS A 2 10.06 -2.13 17.47
CA HIS A 2 8.79 -2.67 16.99
C HIS A 2 7.63 -2.60 18.01
N LEU A 3 7.86 -3.08 19.24
CA LEU A 3 6.87 -2.99 20.33
C LEU A 3 6.48 -1.55 20.68
N LEU A 4 7.43 -0.61 20.62
CA LEU A 4 7.15 0.80 20.90
C LEU A 4 6.25 1.40 19.82
N TYR A 5 6.57 1.16 18.54
CA TYR A 5 5.73 1.59 17.41
C TYR A 5 4.29 1.08 17.60
N MET A 6 4.12 -0.24 17.76
CA MET A 6 2.80 -0.85 17.92
C MET A 6 1.97 -0.26 19.07
N ASN A 7 2.61 0.04 20.20
CA ASN A 7 1.89 0.62 21.33
C ASN A 7 1.47 2.06 21.03
N PHE A 8 2.35 2.86 20.41
CA PHE A 8 2.03 4.25 20.04
C PHE A 8 0.99 4.35 18.94
N ASP A 9 1.06 3.47 17.96
CA ASP A 9 0.09 3.29 16.89
C ASP A 9 -1.31 3.05 17.50
N ASN A 10 -1.48 2.01 18.31
CA ASN A 10 -2.77 1.71 18.96
C ASN A 10 -3.30 2.78 19.95
N ILE A 11 -2.49 3.75 20.36
CA ILE A 11 -2.91 4.82 21.29
C ILE A 11 -3.71 5.90 20.56
N ASP A 12 -3.46 6.15 19.28
CA ASP A 12 -4.08 7.28 18.57
C ASP A 12 -5.60 7.10 18.43
N GLY A 13 -6.07 5.91 18.06
CA GLY A 13 -7.48 5.58 17.90
C GLY A 13 -8.19 5.50 19.24
N LYS A 14 -7.51 5.04 20.30
CA LYS A 14 -8.03 5.08 21.67
C LYS A 14 -8.24 6.52 22.13
N GLN A 15 -7.26 7.39 21.89
CA GLN A 15 -7.34 8.79 22.25
C GLN A 15 -8.41 9.52 21.43
N ALA A 16 -8.48 9.28 20.12
CA ALA A 16 -9.49 9.87 19.25
C ALA A 16 -10.92 9.52 19.68
N ARG A 17 -11.17 8.26 20.08
CA ARG A 17 -12.46 7.85 20.66
C ARG A 17 -12.75 8.52 21.99
N LYS A 18 -11.75 8.60 22.88
CA LYS A 18 -11.88 9.22 24.20
C LYS A 18 -12.21 10.71 24.11
N THR A 19 -11.64 11.43 23.14
CA THR A 19 -11.85 12.87 22.97
C THR A 19 -12.95 13.23 21.98
N GLY A 20 -13.58 12.23 21.34
CA GLY A 20 -14.60 12.47 20.30
C GLY A 20 -14.04 13.02 18.99
N ASN A 21 -12.72 12.89 18.73
CA ASN A 21 -12.04 13.43 17.55
C ASN A 21 -11.78 12.36 16.46
N SER A 22 -12.49 11.23 16.50
CA SER A 22 -12.40 10.22 15.43
C SER A 22 -12.84 10.82 14.10
N SER A 23 -11.98 10.69 13.07
CA SER A 23 -12.27 11.22 11.74
C SER A 23 -11.89 10.23 10.64
N PRO A 24 -12.57 10.27 9.48
CA PRO A 24 -12.16 9.51 8.31
C PRO A 24 -10.72 9.84 7.89
N LEU A 25 -10.30 11.11 7.96
CA LEU A 25 -8.92 11.48 7.63
C LEU A 25 -7.89 10.83 8.57
N GLY A 26 -8.19 10.74 9.87
CA GLY A 26 -7.34 10.04 10.83
C GLY A 26 -7.17 8.56 10.49
N LEU A 27 -8.27 7.89 10.18
CA LEU A 27 -8.25 6.48 9.77
C LEU A 27 -7.51 6.29 8.42
N LEU A 28 -7.62 7.24 7.47
CA LEU A 28 -6.84 7.20 6.22
C LEU A 28 -5.34 7.25 6.48
N PHE A 29 -4.94 8.11 7.43
CA PHE A 29 -3.54 8.31 7.78
C PHE A 29 -2.97 7.07 8.48
N ASP A 30 -3.67 6.57 9.49
CA ASP A 30 -3.38 5.34 10.24
C ASP A 30 -3.10 4.15 9.30
N HIS A 31 -4.10 3.78 8.47
CA HIS A 31 -3.94 2.70 7.47
C HIS A 31 -2.84 2.98 6.44
N GLY A 32 -2.63 4.25 6.10
CA GLY A 32 -1.59 4.65 5.16
C GLY A 32 -0.20 4.38 5.72
N VAL A 33 0.06 4.76 6.96
CA VAL A 33 1.31 4.47 7.67
C VAL A 33 1.47 2.97 7.88
N ASP A 34 0.44 2.29 8.37
CA ASP A 34 0.47 0.85 8.62
C ASP A 34 0.79 0.03 7.37
N SER A 35 0.23 0.41 6.22
CA SER A 35 0.51 -0.28 4.96
C SER A 35 1.99 -0.24 4.54
N ILE A 36 2.74 0.77 4.99
CA ILE A 36 4.19 0.87 4.79
C ILE A 36 4.93 0.05 5.83
N ILE A 37 4.49 0.16 7.09
CA ILE A 37 5.10 -0.56 8.20
C ILE A 37 4.98 -2.06 8.01
N VAL A 38 3.88 -2.59 7.46
CA VAL A 38 3.74 -4.01 7.11
C VAL A 38 4.88 -4.48 6.18
N ILE A 39 5.31 -3.65 5.23
CA ILE A 39 6.40 -4.00 4.31
C ILE A 39 7.76 -3.92 4.99
N LEU A 40 8.00 -2.85 5.76
CA LEU A 40 9.26 -2.68 6.51
C LEU A 40 9.41 -3.75 7.60
N GLN A 41 8.31 -4.15 8.23
CA GLN A 41 8.22 -5.25 9.18
C GLN A 41 8.53 -6.57 8.46
N GLY A 42 8.00 -6.81 7.26
CA GLY A 42 8.34 -7.97 6.45
C GLY A 42 9.83 -8.07 6.12
N ILE A 43 10.46 -6.96 5.70
CA ILE A 43 11.92 -6.89 5.47
C ILE A 43 12.70 -7.16 6.76
N SER A 44 12.24 -6.59 7.89
CA SER A 44 12.88 -6.79 9.19
C SER A 44 12.77 -8.24 9.66
N LEU A 45 11.61 -8.88 9.43
CA LEU A 45 11.37 -10.29 9.74
C LEU A 45 12.23 -11.20 8.86
N ALA A 46 12.31 -10.93 7.55
CA ALA A 46 13.19 -11.67 6.65
C ALA A 46 14.66 -11.60 7.07
N THR A 47 15.11 -10.42 7.53
CA THR A 47 16.45 -10.24 8.10
C THR A 47 16.65 -11.02 9.39
N ALA A 48 15.67 -10.96 10.32
CA ALA A 48 15.74 -11.69 11.59
C ALA A 48 15.74 -13.21 11.42
N LEU A 49 15.11 -13.71 10.35
CA LEU A 49 15.05 -15.14 10.00
C LEU A 49 16.16 -15.56 9.01
N GLN A 50 17.08 -14.65 8.67
CA GLN A 50 18.23 -14.88 7.79
C GLN A 50 17.88 -15.39 6.38
N TYR A 51 16.74 -14.99 5.82
CA TYR A 51 16.38 -15.38 4.45
C TYR A 51 17.20 -14.69 3.37
N GLY A 52 17.84 -13.56 3.67
CA GLY A 52 18.63 -12.80 2.69
C GLY A 52 17.76 -12.13 1.62
N SER A 53 18.32 -11.91 0.43
CA SER A 53 17.66 -11.19 -0.67
C SER A 53 17.16 -12.16 -1.75
N ASN A 54 16.07 -12.86 -1.48
CA ASN A 54 15.46 -13.83 -2.42
C ASN A 54 13.91 -13.78 -2.40
N TYR A 55 13.27 -14.72 -3.10
CA TYR A 55 11.81 -14.75 -3.22
C TYR A 55 11.10 -14.99 -1.90
N ILE A 56 11.77 -15.61 -0.92
CA ILE A 56 11.17 -15.88 0.38
C ILE A 56 10.99 -14.56 1.15
N SER A 57 11.93 -13.63 1.04
CA SER A 57 11.81 -12.28 1.61
C SER A 57 10.68 -11.49 0.98
N LEU A 58 10.46 -11.63 -0.34
CA LEU A 58 9.27 -11.12 -1.01
C LEU A 58 8.00 -11.81 -0.50
N LEU A 59 8.01 -13.13 -0.36
CA LEU A 59 6.86 -13.91 0.12
C LEU A 59 6.45 -13.49 1.53
N ILE A 60 7.40 -13.23 2.44
CA ILE A 60 7.13 -12.68 3.77
C ILE A 60 6.38 -11.35 3.68
N ALA A 61 6.84 -10.43 2.82
CA ALA A 61 6.16 -9.15 2.60
C ALA A 61 4.73 -9.36 2.06
N VAL A 62 4.56 -10.30 1.12
CA VAL A 62 3.27 -10.65 0.51
C VAL A 62 2.30 -11.26 1.52
N LEU A 63 2.77 -12.13 2.42
CA LEU A 63 1.95 -12.74 3.47
C LEU A 63 1.43 -11.68 4.45
N GLY A 64 2.30 -10.74 4.85
CA GLY A 64 1.93 -9.62 5.71
C GLY A 64 0.89 -8.70 5.05
N SER A 65 1.17 -8.25 3.82
CA SER A 65 0.25 -7.37 3.08
C SER A 65 -1.07 -8.06 2.70
N PHE A 66 -1.06 -9.36 2.43
CA PHE A 66 -2.29 -10.13 2.18
C PHE A 66 -3.17 -10.15 3.43
N THR A 67 -2.58 -10.47 4.58
CA THR A 67 -3.30 -10.52 5.87
C THR A 67 -3.86 -9.13 6.22
N PHE A 68 -3.06 -8.07 6.07
CA PHE A 68 -3.51 -6.70 6.25
C PHE A 68 -4.67 -6.35 5.31
N PHE A 69 -4.49 -6.55 4.00
CA PHE A 69 -5.48 -6.18 3.00
C PHE A 69 -6.77 -6.97 3.12
N SER A 70 -6.71 -8.26 3.47
CA SER A 70 -7.89 -9.07 3.73
C SER A 70 -8.73 -8.51 4.88
N THR A 71 -8.08 -8.03 5.95
CA THR A 71 -8.77 -7.44 7.11
C THR A 71 -9.51 -6.16 6.72
N THR A 72 -8.95 -5.36 5.80
CA THR A 72 -9.66 -4.17 5.28
C THR A 72 -10.93 -4.51 4.49
N LEU A 73 -11.13 -5.76 4.03
CA LEU A 73 -12.36 -6.13 3.32
C LEU A 73 -13.60 -6.04 4.21
N GLU A 74 -13.47 -6.25 5.52
CA GLU A 74 -14.59 -6.14 6.47
C GLU A 74 -15.03 -4.70 6.70
N GLU A 75 -14.10 -3.75 6.70
CA GLU A 75 -14.38 -2.31 6.82
C GLU A 75 -15.14 -1.77 5.61
N VAL A 76 -15.00 -2.46 4.49
CA VAL A 76 -15.25 -1.91 3.17
C VAL A 76 -16.67 -2.19 2.67
N PHE A 77 -17.45 -3.08 3.29
CA PHE A 77 -18.84 -3.32 2.87
C PHE A 77 -19.78 -3.78 4.00
N PHE A 78 -20.36 -2.81 4.73
CA PHE A 78 -21.68 -2.98 5.34
C PHE A 78 -22.78 -2.43 4.40
N GLN A 79 -23.84 -3.22 4.20
CA GLN A 79 -24.89 -3.07 3.20
C GLN A 79 -25.99 -2.09 3.68
N TYR A 80 -26.56 -1.18 2.86
CA TYR A 80 -27.54 -1.39 1.79
C TYR A 80 -28.84 -2.10 2.24
N TYR A 81 -29.63 -1.58 3.19
CA TYR A 81 -31.10 -1.77 3.18
C TYR A 81 -31.84 -0.74 4.06
N TYR A 82 -32.99 -0.27 3.55
CA TYR A 82 -33.95 0.74 4.06
C TYR A 82 -33.66 2.23 3.80
N LEU A 83 -34.11 2.73 2.65
CA LEU A 83 -35.42 3.42 2.57
C LEU A 83 -35.74 3.79 1.11
N ASN A 84 -36.93 3.35 0.67
CA ASN A 84 -37.52 3.70 -0.61
C ASN A 84 -37.73 5.22 -0.74
N TYR A 85 -37.47 5.74 -1.94
CA TYR A 85 -37.71 7.11 -2.40
C TYR A 85 -36.92 8.23 -1.70
N ILE A 86 -35.68 8.45 -2.20
CA ILE A 86 -35.15 9.73 -2.72
C ILE A 86 -33.66 9.51 -3.01
N TYR A 87 -33.32 9.45 -4.31
CA TYR A 87 -32.00 9.66 -4.92
C TYR A 87 -30.74 9.32 -4.09
N ILE A 88 -30.44 8.03 -4.04
CA ILE A 88 -29.17 7.38 -4.44
C ILE A 88 -27.91 8.27 -4.34
N PHE A 89 -27.21 8.24 -3.19
CA PHE A 89 -25.74 8.14 -3.06
C PHE A 89 -25.20 8.14 -1.62
N PHE A 90 -26.03 7.95 -0.58
CA PHE A 90 -25.51 7.74 0.77
C PHE A 90 -25.14 6.28 0.96
N LYS A 91 -23.91 5.93 0.54
CA LYS A 91 -23.31 4.61 0.77
C LYS A 91 -23.02 4.51 2.26
N TYR A 92 -23.78 3.69 2.96
CA TYR A 92 -23.81 3.61 4.42
C TYR A 92 -22.50 3.05 4.99
N TYR A 93 -21.86 3.87 5.81
CA TYR A 93 -20.67 3.56 6.60
C TYR A 93 -21.14 3.12 7.99
N THR A 94 -20.64 2.01 8.53
CA THR A 94 -20.86 1.73 9.96
C THR A 94 -19.98 2.59 10.85
N HIS A 95 -18.99 3.31 10.31
CA HIS A 95 -17.96 4.04 11.09
C HIS A 95 -17.25 3.16 12.13
N ILE A 96 -17.39 1.83 12.05
CA ILE A 96 -16.97 0.89 13.08
C ILE A 96 -16.29 -0.28 12.37
N MET A 97 -14.97 -0.35 12.53
CA MET A 97 -14.17 -1.54 12.26
C MET A 97 -14.51 -2.59 13.32
N TYR A 98 -15.03 -3.74 12.90
CA TYR A 98 -15.27 -4.85 13.81
C TYR A 98 -13.97 -5.64 13.97
N LEU A 99 -13.16 -5.25 14.96
CA LEU A 99 -12.00 -6.03 15.38
C LEU A 99 -12.45 -7.04 16.44
N PRO A 100 -12.49 -8.34 16.14
CA PRO A 100 -12.63 -9.35 17.18
C PRO A 100 -11.48 -9.27 18.18
N ILE A 101 -11.72 -9.78 19.40
CA ILE A 101 -10.74 -9.81 20.49
C ILE A 101 -9.40 -10.40 20.00
N ILE A 102 -9.48 -11.41 19.13
CA ILE A 102 -8.35 -11.98 18.41
C ILE A 102 -8.54 -11.62 16.93
N ASN A 103 -7.62 -10.84 16.36
CA ASN A 103 -7.64 -10.43 14.96
C ASN A 103 -6.27 -10.62 14.29
N GLY A 104 -6.24 -10.74 12.97
CA GLY A 104 -4.97 -10.99 12.27
C GLY A 104 -3.94 -9.87 12.44
N ALA A 105 -4.37 -8.62 12.65
CA ALA A 105 -3.51 -7.45 12.69
C ALA A 105 -2.77 -7.31 14.03
N ALA A 106 -3.49 -7.29 15.15
CA ALA A 106 -2.91 -7.08 16.47
C ALA A 106 -2.06 -8.28 16.92
N GLU A 107 -2.62 -9.49 16.83
CA GLU A 107 -1.94 -10.72 17.23
C GLU A 107 -0.77 -11.05 16.31
N GLY A 108 -0.89 -10.77 15.01
CA GLY A 108 0.21 -10.93 14.05
C GLY A 108 1.40 -10.07 14.43
N CYS A 109 1.17 -8.78 14.67
CA CYS A 109 2.25 -7.87 15.04
C CYS A 109 2.80 -8.15 16.46
N PHE A 110 1.98 -8.65 17.39
CA PHE A 110 2.46 -9.14 18.68
C PHE A 110 3.35 -10.39 18.52
N GLY A 111 2.94 -11.35 17.71
CA GLY A 111 3.74 -12.54 17.39
C GLY A 111 5.10 -12.20 16.77
N ILE A 112 5.12 -11.26 15.82
CA ILE A 112 6.37 -10.76 15.22
C ILE A 112 7.27 -10.10 16.28
N SER A 113 6.69 -9.39 17.25
CA SER A 113 7.44 -8.82 18.35
C SER A 113 8.11 -9.88 19.23
N LEU A 114 7.41 -10.99 19.50
CA LEU A 114 7.96 -12.11 20.24
C LEU A 114 9.09 -12.79 19.48
N ILE A 115 8.96 -12.94 18.15
CA ILE A 115 10.04 -13.48 17.30
C ILE A 115 11.28 -12.59 17.38
N PHE A 116 11.13 -11.27 17.25
CA PHE A 116 12.28 -10.36 17.39
C PHE A 116 12.92 -10.43 18.78
N PHE A 117 12.11 -10.50 19.84
CA PHE A 117 12.62 -10.64 21.20
C PHE A 117 13.36 -11.96 21.39
N PHE A 118 12.81 -13.06 20.87
CA PHE A 118 13.41 -14.38 20.93
C PHE A 118 14.73 -14.45 20.15
N SER A 119 14.77 -13.95 18.90
CA SER A 119 16.00 -13.86 18.11
C SER A 119 17.07 -13.03 18.82
N ALA A 120 16.68 -11.99 19.56
CA ALA A 120 17.64 -11.19 20.33
C ALA A 120 18.23 -11.94 21.54
N LEU A 121 17.52 -12.93 22.10
CA LEU A 121 17.99 -13.72 23.23
C LEU A 121 18.86 -14.92 22.81
N VAL A 122 18.47 -15.60 21.74
CA VAL A 122 19.04 -16.91 21.35
C VAL A 122 19.95 -16.81 20.11
N ASP A 123 20.07 -15.62 19.53
CA ASP A 123 20.68 -15.35 18.23
C ASP A 123 19.86 -15.84 17.02
N SER A 124 20.00 -15.15 15.88
CA SER A 124 19.25 -15.46 14.66
C SER A 124 19.62 -16.82 14.07
N SER A 125 20.81 -17.34 14.35
CA SER A 125 21.27 -18.68 13.92
C SER A 125 20.41 -19.82 14.44
N TRP A 126 19.64 -19.60 15.50
CA TRP A 126 18.68 -20.58 16.00
C TRP A 126 17.64 -20.99 14.95
N TRP A 127 17.25 -20.07 14.07
CA TRP A 127 16.24 -20.33 13.03
C TRP A 127 16.72 -21.24 11.90
N ASP A 128 18.04 -21.47 11.79
CA ASP A 128 18.66 -22.38 10.83
C ASP A 128 18.60 -23.85 11.27
N GLN A 129 18.24 -24.10 12.54
CA GLN A 129 18.08 -25.46 13.06
C GLN A 129 16.95 -26.19 12.33
N GLN A 130 17.10 -27.51 12.21
CA GLN A 130 16.20 -28.36 11.44
C GLN A 130 15.54 -29.42 12.31
N ILE A 131 14.29 -29.73 11.95
CA ILE A 131 13.57 -30.91 12.44
C ILE A 131 12.91 -31.59 11.24
N PHE A 132 13.14 -32.90 11.05
CA PHE A 132 12.67 -33.64 9.88
C PHE A 132 13.00 -32.94 8.54
N ASP A 133 14.25 -32.51 8.36
CA ASP A 133 14.75 -31.79 7.18
C ASP A 133 14.06 -30.45 6.88
N LEU A 134 13.27 -29.92 7.82
CA LEU A 134 12.64 -28.61 7.74
C LEU A 134 13.29 -27.65 8.73
N GLU A 135 13.80 -26.54 8.21
CA GLU A 135 14.34 -25.44 9.01
C GLU A 135 13.23 -24.74 9.81
N TYR A 136 13.55 -24.30 11.03
CA TYR A 136 12.60 -23.62 11.91
C TYR A 136 12.02 -22.35 11.27
N ARG A 137 12.83 -21.58 10.52
CA ARG A 137 12.33 -20.43 9.74
C ARG A 137 11.24 -20.82 8.75
N CYS A 138 11.39 -21.96 8.07
CA CYS A 138 10.42 -22.45 7.09
C CYS A 138 9.11 -22.90 7.76
N ILE A 139 9.21 -23.57 8.90
CA ILE A 139 8.04 -23.93 9.72
C ILE A 139 7.29 -22.66 10.14
N LEU A 140 8.01 -21.64 10.62
CA LEU A 140 7.41 -20.37 11.02
C LEU A 140 6.68 -19.68 9.86
N LEU A 141 7.27 -19.70 8.66
CA LEU A 141 6.66 -19.14 7.45
C LEU A 141 5.37 -19.87 7.07
N ILE A 142 5.35 -21.21 7.15
CA ILE A 142 4.16 -22.02 6.91
C ILE A 142 3.07 -21.67 7.92
N LEU A 143 3.42 -21.55 9.21
CA LEU A 143 2.47 -21.17 10.26
C LEU A 143 1.87 -19.78 10.01
N PHE A 144 2.67 -18.80 9.59
CA PHE A 144 2.17 -17.48 9.20
C PHE A 144 1.23 -17.55 7.99
N GLY A 145 1.58 -18.34 6.97
CA GLY A 145 0.73 -18.55 5.80
C GLY A 145 -0.62 -19.16 6.17
N LEU A 146 -0.62 -20.19 7.03
CA LEU A 146 -1.83 -20.83 7.52
C LEU A 146 -2.68 -19.89 8.38
N ALA A 147 -2.06 -19.10 9.25
CA ALA A 147 -2.75 -18.10 10.06
C ALA A 147 -3.42 -17.02 9.19
N GLY A 148 -2.71 -16.51 8.18
CA GLY A 148 -3.25 -15.55 7.21
C GLY A 148 -4.43 -16.13 6.41
N LEU A 149 -4.31 -17.38 5.96
CA LEU A 149 -5.38 -18.09 5.26
C LEU A 149 -6.61 -18.30 6.14
N PHE A 150 -6.40 -18.73 7.39
CA PHE A 150 -7.49 -18.90 8.36
C PHE A 150 -8.22 -17.56 8.63
N ASN A 151 -7.47 -16.48 8.79
CA ASN A 151 -8.03 -15.14 8.94
C ASN A 151 -8.89 -14.75 7.73
N PHE A 152 -8.37 -14.94 6.51
CA PHE A 152 -9.09 -14.64 5.27
C PHE A 152 -10.36 -15.47 5.12
N ILE A 153 -10.32 -16.77 5.40
CA ILE A 153 -11.52 -17.63 5.37
C ILE A 153 -12.54 -17.15 6.40
N GLY A 154 -12.11 -16.82 7.62
CA GLY A 154 -12.97 -16.27 8.66
C GLY A 154 -13.67 -14.98 8.21
N ILE A 155 -12.94 -14.07 7.57
CA ILE A 155 -13.46 -12.83 7.00
C ILE A 155 -14.50 -13.13 5.90
N ALA A 156 -14.16 -14.01 4.95
CA ALA A 156 -15.05 -14.37 3.85
C ALA A 156 -16.35 -14.99 4.34
N ILE A 157 -16.29 -15.87 5.35
CA ILE A 157 -17.47 -16.48 5.99
C ILE A 157 -18.31 -15.41 6.68
N ARG A 158 -17.71 -14.47 7.42
CA ARG A 158 -18.45 -13.40 8.09
C ARG A 158 -19.17 -12.48 7.11
N ILE A 159 -18.50 -12.09 6.02
CA ILE A 159 -19.11 -11.30 4.94
C ILE A 159 -20.29 -12.09 4.32
N PHE A 160 -20.09 -13.37 4.01
CA PHE A 160 -21.14 -14.21 3.44
C PHE A 160 -22.35 -14.37 4.38
N GLN A 161 -22.11 -14.64 5.67
CA GLN A 161 -23.18 -14.83 6.66
C GLN A 161 -23.98 -13.55 6.90
N LYS A 162 -23.33 -12.39 6.86
CA LYS A 162 -23.98 -11.11 7.17
C LYS A 162 -24.66 -10.48 5.95
N GLU A 163 -24.06 -10.60 4.77
CA GLU A 163 -24.46 -9.84 3.57
C GLU A 163 -24.72 -10.69 2.32
N GLY A 164 -24.37 -11.99 2.35
CA GLY A 164 -24.62 -12.93 1.28
C GLY A 164 -23.55 -12.97 0.18
N ILE A 165 -23.78 -13.84 -0.81
CA ILE A 165 -22.79 -14.21 -1.85
C ILE A 165 -22.42 -13.07 -2.79
N TYR A 166 -23.37 -12.19 -3.12
CA TYR A 166 -23.14 -11.08 -4.04
C TYR A 166 -22.10 -10.10 -3.47
N THR A 167 -22.23 -9.76 -2.19
CA THR A 167 -21.32 -8.85 -1.50
C THR A 167 -19.94 -9.47 -1.31
N LEU A 168 -19.86 -10.77 -0.99
CA LEU A 168 -18.59 -11.50 -0.99
C LEU A 168 -17.92 -11.45 -2.37
N GLY A 169 -18.64 -11.73 -3.45
CA GLY A 169 -18.12 -11.68 -4.82
C GLY A 169 -17.55 -10.29 -5.17
N LYS A 170 -18.23 -9.22 -4.75
CA LYS A 170 -17.76 -7.84 -4.94
C LYS A 170 -16.52 -7.52 -4.11
N ALA A 171 -16.44 -7.99 -2.87
CA ALA A 171 -15.27 -7.83 -2.02
C ALA A 171 -14.04 -8.50 -2.65
N LEU A 172 -14.20 -9.73 -3.13
CA LEU A 172 -13.15 -10.46 -3.85
C LEU A 172 -12.75 -9.78 -5.15
N TYR A 173 -13.73 -9.28 -5.93
CA TYR A 173 -13.45 -8.52 -7.15
C TYR A 173 -12.57 -7.29 -6.88
N ASN A 174 -12.77 -6.60 -5.76
CA ASN A 174 -11.96 -5.43 -5.41
C ASN A 174 -10.49 -5.78 -5.11
N MET A 175 -10.17 -7.06 -4.88
CA MET A 175 -8.79 -7.53 -4.76
C MET A 175 -8.06 -7.68 -6.10
N ASN A 176 -8.71 -7.55 -7.27
CA ASN A 176 -8.04 -7.78 -8.56
C ASN A 176 -6.77 -6.95 -8.76
N PHE A 177 -6.76 -5.67 -8.38
CA PHE A 177 -5.54 -4.86 -8.50
C PHE A 177 -4.44 -5.28 -7.50
N TYR A 178 -4.80 -5.78 -6.32
CA TYR A 178 -3.86 -6.45 -5.42
C TYR A 178 -3.22 -7.66 -6.10
N PHE A 179 -4.04 -8.54 -6.69
CA PHE A 179 -3.55 -9.71 -7.42
C PHE A 179 -2.68 -9.33 -8.62
N PHE A 180 -3.01 -8.25 -9.34
CA PHE A 180 -2.18 -7.72 -10.42
C PHE A 180 -0.79 -7.29 -9.94
N ILE A 181 -0.70 -6.57 -8.81
CA ILE A 181 0.60 -6.20 -8.21
C ILE A 181 1.43 -7.44 -7.90
N ASN A 182 0.84 -8.44 -7.25
CA ASN A 182 1.55 -9.68 -6.90
C ASN A 182 1.98 -10.44 -8.16
N LEU A 183 1.08 -10.59 -9.13
CA LEU A 183 1.36 -11.22 -10.41
C LEU A 183 2.56 -10.57 -11.10
N THR A 184 2.59 -9.24 -11.20
CA THR A 184 3.72 -8.52 -11.83
C THR A 184 5.04 -8.83 -11.13
N ILE A 185 5.10 -8.73 -9.80
CA ILE A 185 6.37 -8.90 -9.07
C ILE A 185 6.83 -10.36 -9.09
N PHE A 186 5.93 -11.33 -8.90
CA PHE A 186 6.29 -12.75 -9.04
C PHE A 186 6.68 -13.11 -10.47
N PHE A 187 6.04 -12.50 -11.48
CA PHE A 187 6.40 -12.71 -12.87
C PHE A 187 7.82 -12.24 -13.16
N VAL A 188 8.22 -11.07 -12.66
CA VAL A 188 9.62 -10.62 -12.73
C VAL A 188 10.56 -11.59 -12.03
N PHE A 189 10.17 -12.10 -10.85
CA PHE A 189 11.01 -13.00 -10.08
C PHE A 189 11.30 -14.31 -10.84
N PHE A 190 10.28 -14.94 -11.42
CA PHE A 190 10.42 -16.26 -12.04
C PHE A 190 10.81 -16.22 -13.51
N PHE A 191 10.50 -15.14 -14.24
CA PHE A 191 10.62 -15.09 -15.70
C PHE A 191 11.55 -13.98 -16.22
N SER A 192 12.22 -13.24 -15.35
CA SER A 192 13.26 -12.28 -15.76
C SER A 192 14.42 -13.00 -16.46
N PRO A 193 14.71 -12.68 -17.75
CA PRO A 193 15.83 -13.29 -18.47
C PRO A 193 17.19 -12.91 -17.88
N SER A 194 17.32 -11.71 -17.31
CA SER A 194 18.57 -11.24 -16.71
C SER A 194 18.72 -11.60 -15.23
N GLN A 195 17.74 -12.32 -14.65
CA GLN A 195 17.67 -12.62 -13.22
C GLN A 195 17.83 -11.37 -12.34
N VAL A 196 17.14 -10.28 -12.73
CA VAL A 196 17.26 -8.95 -12.09
C VAL A 196 16.96 -9.00 -10.58
N TYR A 197 16.18 -9.99 -10.14
CA TYR A 197 15.85 -10.19 -8.74
C TYR A 197 17.08 -10.49 -7.86
N GLU A 198 18.13 -11.13 -8.38
CA GLU A 198 19.33 -11.42 -7.58
C GLU A 198 20.08 -10.14 -7.21
N ARG A 199 20.09 -9.17 -8.12
CA ARG A 199 20.78 -7.88 -7.95
C ARG A 199 19.90 -6.83 -7.27
N GLN A 200 18.60 -6.83 -7.55
CA GLN A 200 17.68 -5.76 -7.17
C GLN A 200 16.47 -6.23 -6.34
N CYS A 201 16.59 -7.36 -5.61
CA CYS A 201 15.50 -7.91 -4.78
C CYS A 201 14.86 -6.85 -3.87
N LEU A 202 15.69 -6.07 -3.17
CA LEU A 202 15.20 -5.06 -2.22
C LEU A 202 14.42 -3.93 -2.92
N LEU A 203 14.88 -3.49 -4.10
CA LEU A 203 14.15 -2.50 -4.91
C LEU A 203 12.80 -3.05 -5.38
N LEU A 204 12.74 -4.33 -5.77
CA LEU A 204 11.46 -4.99 -6.12
C LEU A 204 10.51 -5.03 -4.93
N ILE A 205 11.00 -5.36 -3.72
CA ILE A 205 10.20 -5.34 -2.49
C ILE A 205 9.72 -3.91 -2.18
N TYR A 206 10.55 -2.89 -2.39
CA TYR A 206 10.11 -1.50 -2.23
C TYR A 206 9.07 -1.10 -3.28
N ILE A 207 9.22 -1.44 -4.56
CA ILE A 207 8.22 -1.17 -5.60
C ILE A 207 6.90 -1.86 -5.25
N TYR A 208 6.96 -3.12 -4.81
CA TYR A 208 5.82 -3.88 -4.32
C TYR A 208 5.13 -3.14 -3.18
N GLY A 209 5.87 -2.84 -2.11
CA GLY A 209 5.33 -2.19 -0.93
C GLY A 209 4.80 -0.79 -1.20
N LEU A 210 5.47 -0.03 -2.07
CA LEU A 210 5.01 1.29 -2.45
C LEU A 210 3.71 1.19 -3.27
N SER A 211 3.63 0.25 -4.20
CA SER A 211 2.42 -0.03 -4.97
C SER A 211 1.26 -0.49 -4.08
N PHE A 212 1.55 -1.35 -3.10
CA PHE A 212 0.62 -1.85 -2.12
C PHE A 212 0.09 -0.74 -1.20
N CYS A 213 0.94 0.08 -0.61
CA CYS A 213 0.50 1.20 0.22
C CYS A 213 -0.39 2.19 -0.57
N LYS A 214 -0.08 2.42 -1.86
CA LYS A 214 -0.92 3.26 -2.72
C LYS A 214 -2.27 2.61 -3.02
N LEU A 215 -2.30 1.30 -3.18
CA LEU A 215 -3.52 0.51 -3.25
C LEU A 215 -4.31 0.70 -1.95
N VAL A 216 -3.73 0.50 -0.77
CA VAL A 216 -4.40 0.71 0.53
C VAL A 216 -4.95 2.14 0.60
N VAL A 217 -4.12 3.19 0.67
CA VAL A 217 -4.59 4.58 0.84
C VAL A 217 -5.72 4.98 -0.11
N LYS A 218 -5.69 4.55 -1.38
CA LYS A 218 -6.69 4.96 -2.38
C LYS A 218 -7.86 3.99 -2.59
N ASN A 219 -7.71 2.70 -2.25
CA ASN A 219 -8.82 1.73 -2.24
C ASN A 219 -9.48 1.64 -0.87
N THR A 220 -8.84 2.11 0.19
CA THR A 220 -9.50 2.33 1.46
C THR A 220 -10.59 3.34 1.17
N PHE A 221 -11.85 2.90 1.30
CA PHE A 221 -13.06 3.66 0.97
C PHE A 221 -13.17 4.99 1.73
N ILE A 222 -12.28 5.21 2.69
CA ILE A 222 -12.01 6.46 3.37
C ILE A 222 -11.53 7.57 2.41
N TYR A 223 -10.63 7.31 1.45
CA TYR A 223 -10.27 8.35 0.47
C TYR A 223 -11.48 8.74 -0.38
N ILE A 224 -12.29 7.75 -0.76
CA ILE A 224 -13.55 7.96 -1.49
C ILE A 224 -14.54 8.79 -0.67
N HIS A 225 -14.58 8.57 0.65
CA HIS A 225 -15.40 9.34 1.58
C HIS A 225 -14.88 10.77 1.77
N VAL A 226 -13.60 10.92 2.10
CA VAL A 226 -12.94 12.21 2.38
C VAL A 226 -12.90 13.08 1.12
N ALA A 227 -12.58 12.49 -0.03
CA ALA A 227 -12.45 13.21 -1.29
C ALA A 227 -13.75 13.25 -2.12
N ASN A 228 -14.81 12.54 -1.69
CA ASN A 228 -16.08 12.41 -2.40
C ASN A 228 -15.90 12.00 -3.88
N VAL A 229 -15.08 10.97 -4.12
CA VAL A 229 -14.73 10.47 -5.46
C VAL A 229 -15.14 9.03 -5.64
N GLU A 230 -15.45 8.62 -6.87
CA GLU A 230 -15.80 7.23 -7.15
C GLU A 230 -14.65 6.25 -6.87
N PHE A 231 -15.02 5.02 -6.53
CA PHE A 231 -14.06 3.93 -6.34
C PHE A 231 -13.35 3.63 -7.66
N GLN A 232 -12.04 3.85 -7.68
CA GLN A 232 -11.18 3.55 -8.81
C GLN A 232 -10.16 2.49 -8.40
N GLN A 233 -10.48 1.25 -8.73
CA GLN A 233 -9.62 0.10 -8.43
C GLN A 233 -8.26 0.21 -9.12
N PHE A 234 -8.25 0.62 -10.39
CA PHE A 234 -7.05 0.78 -11.20
C PHE A 234 -6.62 2.24 -11.24
N ARG A 235 -5.51 2.56 -10.58
CA ARG A 235 -4.92 3.89 -10.69
C ARG A 235 -3.92 3.92 -11.83
N LYS A 236 -4.20 4.77 -12.84
CA LYS A 236 -3.38 4.91 -14.05
C LYS A 236 -1.88 4.98 -13.75
N SER A 237 -1.44 5.83 -12.82
CA SER A 237 -0.01 5.96 -12.52
C SER A 237 0.62 4.70 -11.92
N ASN A 238 -0.09 3.95 -11.07
CA ASN A 238 0.45 2.71 -10.51
C ASN A 238 0.39 1.56 -11.52
N PHE A 239 -0.72 1.47 -12.24
CA PHE A 239 -0.93 0.50 -13.30
C PHE A 239 0.10 0.65 -14.41
N LEU A 240 0.37 1.87 -14.90
CA LEU A 240 1.34 2.11 -15.96
C LEU A 240 2.75 1.67 -15.58
N ILE A 241 3.18 1.94 -14.34
CA ILE A 241 4.51 1.51 -13.87
C ILE A 241 4.60 -0.02 -13.82
N LEU A 242 3.62 -0.68 -13.18
CA LEU A 242 3.60 -2.14 -13.08
C LEU A 242 3.44 -2.82 -14.44
N PHE A 243 2.64 -2.24 -15.33
CA PHE A 243 2.45 -2.72 -16.69
C PHE A 243 3.74 -2.57 -17.52
N ALA A 244 4.50 -1.49 -17.33
CA ALA A 244 5.79 -1.31 -17.98
C ALA A 244 6.81 -2.36 -17.51
N ILE A 245 6.89 -2.61 -16.21
CA ILE A 245 7.72 -3.69 -15.65
C ILE A 245 7.30 -5.05 -16.23
N PHE A 246 6.01 -5.38 -16.14
CA PHE A 246 5.47 -6.65 -16.62
C PHE A 246 5.75 -6.85 -18.11
N SER A 247 5.47 -5.83 -18.93
CA SER A 247 5.67 -5.90 -20.37
C SER A 247 7.15 -6.08 -20.72
N ASN A 248 8.06 -5.36 -20.05
CA ASN A 248 9.49 -5.47 -20.31
C ASN A 248 10.01 -6.90 -20.05
N THR A 249 9.63 -7.50 -18.91
CA THR A 249 9.99 -8.88 -18.60
C THR A 249 9.25 -9.88 -19.49
N PHE A 250 8.01 -9.62 -19.89
CA PHE A 250 7.24 -10.50 -20.78
C PHE A 250 7.87 -10.59 -22.17
N PHE A 251 8.28 -9.45 -22.74
CA PHE A 251 9.06 -9.44 -23.98
C PHE A 251 10.41 -10.16 -23.80
N GLY A 252 11.06 -9.95 -22.66
CA GLY A 252 12.28 -10.66 -22.29
C GLY A 252 12.13 -12.18 -22.22
N TYR A 253 11.02 -12.66 -21.67
CA TYR A 253 10.70 -14.07 -21.58
C TYR A 253 10.45 -14.70 -22.95
N ILE A 254 9.74 -14.02 -23.85
CA ILE A 254 9.44 -14.54 -25.20
C ILE A 254 10.66 -14.50 -26.11
N ASN A 255 11.38 -13.37 -26.14
CA ASN A 255 12.45 -13.12 -27.11
C ASN A 255 13.85 -13.48 -26.58
N GLY A 256 13.96 -13.87 -25.31
CA GLY A 256 15.25 -14.12 -24.63
C GLY A 256 16.01 -12.86 -24.22
N GLN A 257 15.57 -11.68 -24.65
CA GLN A 257 16.14 -10.38 -24.28
C GLN A 257 15.03 -9.36 -24.03
N ALA A 258 15.13 -8.64 -22.90
CA ALA A 258 14.17 -7.60 -22.54
C ALA A 258 14.30 -6.38 -23.49
N LEU A 259 13.21 -5.64 -23.70
CA LEU A 259 13.20 -4.45 -24.58
C LEU A 259 14.16 -3.37 -24.08
N VAL A 260 14.17 -3.18 -22.76
CA VAL A 260 15.06 -2.26 -22.05
C VAL A 260 15.75 -3.05 -20.94
N ASN A 261 16.97 -2.65 -20.60
CA ASN A 261 17.71 -3.24 -19.49
C ASN A 261 16.85 -3.25 -18.22
N GLU A 262 16.60 -4.44 -17.67
CA GLU A 262 15.69 -4.64 -16.52
C GLU A 262 16.17 -3.86 -15.29
N ASP A 263 17.48 -3.72 -15.07
CA ASP A 263 18.02 -2.95 -13.96
C ASP A 263 17.60 -1.48 -14.01
N ILE A 264 17.59 -0.89 -15.21
CA ILE A 264 17.18 0.50 -15.45
C ILE A 264 15.67 0.63 -15.25
N VAL A 265 14.89 -0.31 -15.79
CA VAL A 265 13.43 -0.31 -15.67
C VAL A 265 13.00 -0.37 -14.20
N ILE A 266 13.63 -1.22 -13.40
CA ILE A 266 13.33 -1.34 -11.96
C ILE A 266 13.73 -0.06 -11.22
N GLN A 267 14.91 0.51 -11.46
CA GLN A 267 15.34 1.76 -10.81
C GLN A 267 14.43 2.95 -11.15
N ILE A 268 14.10 3.15 -12.43
CA ILE A 268 13.18 4.19 -12.87
C ILE A 268 11.81 3.96 -12.24
N SER A 269 11.32 2.72 -12.23
CA SER A 269 10.03 2.38 -11.63
C SER A 269 10.00 2.65 -10.12
N PHE A 270 11.10 2.39 -9.41
CA PHE A 270 11.24 2.75 -8.01
C PHE A 270 11.17 4.27 -7.81
N ILE A 271 11.91 5.04 -8.60
CA ILE A 271 11.87 6.52 -8.53
C ILE A 271 10.46 7.03 -8.83
N LEU A 272 9.81 6.53 -9.89
CA LEU A 272 8.46 6.94 -10.26
C LEU A 272 7.42 6.57 -9.20
N THR A 273 7.51 5.37 -8.61
CA THR A 273 6.62 4.96 -7.52
C THR A 273 6.81 5.85 -6.29
N LEU A 274 8.05 6.18 -5.94
CA LEU A 274 8.40 7.10 -4.86
C LEU A 274 7.90 8.53 -5.13
N LEU A 275 8.20 9.10 -6.29
CA LEU A 275 7.74 10.44 -6.70
C LEU A 275 6.21 10.54 -6.70
N SER A 276 5.52 9.49 -7.15
CA SER A 276 4.06 9.44 -7.14
C SER A 276 3.45 9.51 -5.72
N LYS A 277 4.28 9.33 -4.69
CA LYS A 277 3.92 9.44 -3.27
C LYS A 277 4.41 10.71 -2.60
N ILE A 278 5.50 11.32 -3.08
CA ILE A 278 5.96 12.62 -2.56
C ILE A 278 4.80 13.63 -2.59
N TYR A 279 3.96 13.62 -3.62
CA TYR A 279 2.75 14.45 -3.65
C TYR A 279 1.78 14.19 -2.48
N ILE A 280 1.57 12.93 -2.09
CA ILE A 280 0.70 12.57 -0.96
C ILE A 280 1.32 13.04 0.36
N TYR A 281 2.62 12.86 0.55
CA TYR A 281 3.33 13.30 1.75
C TYR A 281 3.42 14.82 1.87
N ILE A 282 3.70 15.51 0.77
CA ILE A 282 3.65 16.97 0.71
C ILE A 282 2.25 17.46 1.07
N TYR A 283 1.20 16.82 0.53
CA TYR A 283 -0.18 17.18 0.84
C TYR A 283 -0.56 16.92 2.31
N ILE A 284 -0.16 15.77 2.88
CA ILE A 284 -0.35 15.45 4.29
C ILE A 284 0.43 16.43 5.18
N TYR A 285 1.67 16.76 4.81
CA TYR A 285 2.49 17.73 5.52
C TYR A 285 1.88 19.14 5.47
N TYR A 286 1.31 19.54 4.33
CA TYR A 286 0.57 20.80 4.20
C TYR A 286 -0.72 20.81 5.04
N ILE A 287 -1.47 19.69 5.09
CA ILE A 287 -2.63 19.55 5.98
C ILE A 287 -2.19 19.62 7.45
N TYR A 288 -1.09 18.98 7.81
CA TYR A 288 -0.55 19.02 9.17
C TYR A 288 -0.14 20.45 9.56
N ILE A 289 0.54 21.17 8.67
CA ILE A 289 0.83 22.60 8.82
C ILE A 289 -0.47 23.40 9.00
N TYR A 290 -1.48 23.15 8.18
CA TYR A 290 -2.79 23.81 8.27
C TYR A 290 -3.46 23.56 9.63
N ILE A 291 -3.53 22.32 10.10
CA ILE A 291 -4.09 21.96 11.41
C ILE A 291 -3.28 22.58 12.55
N TYR A 292 -1.94 22.59 12.44
CA TYR A 292 -1.06 23.22 13.41
C TYR A 292 -1.28 24.75 13.47
N PHE A 293 -1.44 25.40 12.31
CA PHE A 293 -1.79 26.82 12.25
C PHE A 293 -3.20 27.10 12.78
N ASP A 294 -4.20 26.29 12.46
CA ASP A 294 -5.56 26.42 13.02
C ASP A 294 -5.58 26.23 14.55
N PHE A 295 -4.80 25.27 15.07
CA PHE A 295 -4.61 25.08 16.52
C PHE A 295 -3.93 26.29 17.16
N LEU A 296 -2.88 26.84 16.54
CA LEU A 296 -2.22 28.07 17.00
C LEU A 296 -3.15 29.30 16.97
N ILE A 297 -4.00 29.40 15.94
CA ILE A 297 -5.03 30.45 15.81
C ILE A 297 -6.07 30.32 16.94
N GLN A 298 -6.50 29.10 17.26
CA GLN A 298 -7.42 28.85 18.39
C GLN A 298 -6.78 29.11 19.76
N CYS A 299 -5.47 28.87 19.90
CA CYS A 299 -4.74 29.11 21.14
C CYS A 299 -4.27 30.57 21.33
N SER A 300 -4.27 31.43 20.30
CA SER A 300 -3.79 32.83 20.43
C SER A 300 -4.36 33.83 19.40
N LEU A 301 -5.17 34.77 19.89
CA LEU A 301 -5.27 36.21 19.55
C LEU A 301 -4.63 36.73 18.22
N PHE A 302 -5.12 36.42 17.02
CA PHE A 302 -4.74 37.20 15.82
C PHE A 302 -5.85 37.28 14.76
N THR A 303 -6.60 38.38 14.76
CA THR A 303 -7.71 38.69 13.85
C THR A 303 -7.31 39.14 12.44
N SER A 304 -6.02 39.33 12.14
CA SER A 304 -5.56 39.94 10.87
C SER A 304 -5.20 38.95 9.74
N TYR A 305 -5.16 37.63 9.97
CA TYR A 305 -4.70 36.64 8.96
C TYR A 305 -5.81 36.02 8.09
N ILE A 306 -7.09 36.30 8.39
CA ILE A 306 -8.25 35.70 7.70
C ILE A 306 -8.30 36.08 6.21
N GLN A 307 -7.80 37.25 5.82
CA GLN A 307 -7.75 37.67 4.40
C GLN A 307 -6.65 36.96 3.59
N PHE A 308 -5.53 36.56 4.21
CA PHE A 308 -4.42 35.92 3.51
C PHE A 308 -4.74 34.47 3.13
N GLY A 309 -5.45 33.75 4.03
CA GLY A 309 -5.91 32.37 3.77
C GLY A 309 -6.89 32.27 2.58
N ASN A 310 -7.79 33.24 2.43
CA ASN A 310 -8.75 33.27 1.32
C ASN A 310 -8.10 33.58 -0.04
N ILE A 311 -7.03 34.40 -0.07
CA ILE A 311 -6.25 34.67 -1.28
C ILE A 311 -5.47 33.43 -1.73
N ILE A 312 -4.89 32.71 -0.78
CA ILE A 312 -4.19 31.44 -1.04
C ILE A 312 -5.16 30.38 -1.58
N LEU A 313 -6.37 30.27 -1.03
CA LEU A 313 -7.42 29.36 -1.52
C LEU A 313 -7.82 29.64 -2.99
N TYR A 314 -7.88 30.91 -3.40
CA TYR A 314 -8.19 31.30 -4.77
C TYR A 314 -7.05 30.92 -5.74
N CYS A 315 -5.80 31.14 -5.34
CA CYS A 315 -4.62 30.72 -6.11
C CYS A 315 -4.52 29.19 -6.27
N ILE A 316 -4.85 28.44 -5.21
CA ILE A 316 -4.81 26.96 -5.22
C ILE A 316 -5.86 26.37 -6.17
N ARG A 317 -7.09 26.92 -6.19
CA ARG A 317 -8.14 26.46 -7.13
C ARG A 317 -7.74 26.68 -8.59
N TYR A 318 -7.03 27.78 -8.87
CA TYR A 318 -6.56 28.13 -10.21
C TYR A 318 -5.37 27.25 -10.67
N GLN A 319 -4.44 26.93 -9.77
CA GLN A 319 -3.22 26.17 -10.07
C GLN A 319 -3.46 24.65 -10.17
N TYR A 320 -4.47 24.13 -9.47
CA TYR A 320 -4.97 22.74 -9.61
C TYR A 320 -5.45 22.42 -11.03
N PHE A 321 -6.05 23.40 -11.73
CA PHE A 321 -6.55 23.20 -13.10
C PHE A 321 -5.44 23.25 -14.17
N GLN A 322 -4.41 24.08 -13.97
CA GLN A 322 -3.29 24.18 -14.92
C GLN A 322 -2.25 23.05 -14.78
N SER A 323 -1.98 22.59 -13.56
CA SER A 323 -0.93 21.58 -13.31
C SER A 323 -1.25 20.19 -13.87
N GLN A 324 -2.53 19.82 -13.98
CA GLN A 324 -2.92 18.57 -14.66
C GLN A 324 -2.62 18.62 -16.16
N MET A 325 -2.77 19.77 -16.82
CA MET A 325 -2.50 19.91 -18.26
C MET A 325 -1.00 19.97 -18.56
N GLN A 326 -0.22 20.67 -17.73
CA GLN A 326 1.23 20.81 -17.93
C GLN A 326 2.00 19.50 -17.65
N PHE A 327 1.54 18.67 -16.70
CA PHE A 327 2.19 17.38 -16.41
C PHE A 327 2.02 16.37 -17.56
N PHE A 328 0.86 16.35 -18.22
CA PHE A 328 0.65 15.54 -19.43
C PHE A 328 1.47 16.05 -20.61
N GLN A 329 1.62 17.37 -20.77
CA GLN A 329 2.49 17.97 -21.80
C GLN A 329 3.96 17.61 -21.58
N LEU A 330 4.44 17.59 -20.33
CA LEU A 330 5.81 17.20 -20.01
C LEU A 330 6.08 15.72 -20.33
N ILE A 331 5.12 14.84 -20.03
CA ILE A 331 5.22 13.40 -20.37
C ILE A 331 5.25 13.20 -21.90
N ILE A 332 4.37 13.89 -22.63
CA ILE A 332 4.35 13.82 -24.11
C ILE A 332 5.66 14.37 -24.70
N TYR A 333 6.19 15.46 -24.14
CA TYR A 333 7.43 16.07 -24.59
C TYR A 333 8.67 15.19 -24.32
N CYS A 334 8.74 14.53 -23.16
CA CYS A 334 9.81 13.57 -22.86
C CYS A 334 9.74 12.32 -23.74
N ILE A 335 8.53 11.82 -24.04
CA ILE A 335 8.35 10.69 -24.97
C ILE A 335 8.74 11.09 -26.39
N TYR A 336 8.38 12.30 -26.83
CA TYR A 336 8.71 12.84 -28.15
C TYR A 336 10.23 12.97 -28.36
N ILE A 337 10.95 13.56 -27.40
CA ILE A 337 12.42 13.70 -27.48
C ILE A 337 13.11 12.33 -27.58
N GLN A 338 12.59 11.32 -26.87
CA GLN A 338 13.22 10.01 -26.87
C GLN A 338 12.97 9.24 -28.17
N ILE A 339 11.82 9.45 -28.83
CA ILE A 339 11.54 8.91 -30.16
C ILE A 339 12.42 9.56 -31.24
N GLU A 340 12.58 10.89 -31.21
CA GLU A 340 13.49 11.60 -32.14
C GLU A 340 14.95 11.15 -31.96
N HIS A 341 15.39 10.97 -30.72
CA HIS A 341 16.75 10.54 -30.43
C HIS A 341 17.02 9.09 -30.89
N GLN A 342 15.98 8.26 -30.97
CA GLN A 342 16.06 6.88 -31.45
C GLN A 342 16.03 6.83 -32.98
N GLN A 343 15.21 7.66 -33.63
CA GLN A 343 15.22 7.83 -35.09
C GLN A 343 16.55 8.40 -35.63
N GLN A 344 17.18 9.33 -34.91
CA GLN A 344 18.51 9.84 -35.27
C GLN A 344 19.63 8.80 -35.10
N ILE A 345 19.46 7.80 -34.24
CA ILE A 345 20.42 6.70 -34.10
C ILE A 345 20.22 5.69 -35.23
N ASP A 346 18.97 5.42 -35.64
CA ASP A 346 18.65 4.52 -36.74
C ASP A 346 18.97 5.09 -38.14
N GLU A 347 19.01 6.43 -38.30
CA GLU A 347 19.47 7.08 -39.55
C GLU A 347 21.00 7.20 -39.66
N ASN A 348 21.75 6.95 -38.58
CA ASN A 348 23.22 7.02 -38.54
C ASN A 348 23.90 5.64 -38.45
N ILE A 349 23.14 4.55 -38.68
CA ILE A 349 23.61 3.17 -38.89
C ILE A 349 23.19 2.76 -40.30
#